data_AF-A0A6P0NWG4-F1
#
_entry.id   AF-A0A6P0NWG4-F1
#
_cell.length_a   1.000
_cell.length_b   1.000
_cell.length_c   1.000
_cell.angle_alpha   90.00
_cell.angle_beta   90.00
_cell.angle_gamma   90.00
#
_symmetry.space_group_name_H-M   'P 1'
#
loop_
_entity.id
_entity.type
_entity.pdbx_description
1 polymer ?
#
loop_
_entity_poly.entity_id
_entity_poly.type
_entity_poly.pdbx_seq_one_letter_code
_entity_poly.pdbx_strand_id
1 'polypeptide(L)'
;MNPYSEKVEQQMKKLYNSLSEKDRRRYAGIEALKLGWGGISYINLLFRCDYYTIPLGIDELDDSSAMSMSKVRRSGGGGKSAISSIEGLDEAFFKVIAEHTAGSPTNEQLKWTNLTRQEISQLLKEEGITVSVTVVDQLLTKHNYRQGQAQKRITIDEHPQRNQQFENTAQPQVS
;
A
#
# COMPACT_ATOMS: atom_id res chain seq x y z
N MET A 1 -41.73 -25.32 3.10
CA MET A 1 -40.27 -25.53 3.18
C MET A 1 -40.03 -26.75 4.07
N ASN A 2 -39.19 -27.68 3.61
CA ASN A 2 -38.85 -28.90 4.35
C ASN A 2 -37.46 -28.71 4.97
N PRO A 3 -37.32 -28.71 6.31
CA PRO A 3 -36.03 -28.53 6.95
C PRO A 3 -35.11 -29.73 6.68
N TYR A 4 -33.80 -29.49 6.80
CA TYR A 4 -32.83 -30.57 6.76
C TYR A 4 -32.96 -31.47 7.99
N SER A 5 -32.54 -32.73 7.86
CA SER A 5 -32.45 -33.60 9.03
C SER A 5 -31.39 -33.09 10.00
N GLU A 6 -31.54 -33.37 11.30
CA GLU A 6 -30.60 -32.90 12.32
C GLU A 6 -29.15 -33.28 12.01
N LYS A 7 -28.92 -34.49 11.49
CA LYS A 7 -27.59 -34.94 11.09
C LYS A 7 -26.98 -34.03 10.02
N VAL A 8 -27.78 -33.66 9.01
CA VAL A 8 -27.35 -32.78 7.93
C VAL A 8 -27.12 -31.37 8.47
N GLU A 9 -28.02 -30.83 9.30
CA GLU A 9 -27.83 -29.52 9.94
C GLU A 9 -26.50 -29.41 10.69
N GLN A 10 -26.12 -30.45 11.44
CA GLN A 10 -24.85 -30.47 12.17
C GLN A 10 -23.64 -30.49 11.23
N GLN A 11 -23.71 -31.24 10.14
CA GLN A 11 -22.65 -31.26 9.12
C GLN A 11 -22.55 -29.91 8.40
N MET A 12 -23.68 -29.30 8.07
CA MET A 12 -23.74 -27.97 7.45
C MET A 12 -23.11 -26.92 8.36
N LYS A 13 -23.44 -26.91 9.67
CA LYS A 13 -22.85 -25.99 10.64
C LYS A 13 -21.33 -26.16 10.73
N LYS A 14 -20.83 -27.40 10.74
CA LYS A 14 -19.38 -27.69 10.76
C LYS A 14 -18.69 -27.13 9.52
N LEU A 15 -19.25 -27.39 8.33
CA LEU A 15 -18.71 -26.87 7.08
C LEU A 15 -18.75 -25.34 7.09
N TYR A 16 -19.90 -24.74 7.40
CA TYR A 16 -20.08 -23.29 7.46
C TYR A 16 -19.02 -22.63 8.34
N ASN A 17 -18.74 -23.19 9.51
CA ASN A 17 -17.72 -22.65 10.41
C ASN A 17 -16.28 -22.80 9.90
N SER A 18 -15.99 -23.75 9.01
CA SER A 18 -14.67 -23.91 8.38
C SER A 18 -14.43 -22.98 7.18
N LEU A 19 -15.50 -22.43 6.60
CA LEU A 19 -15.43 -21.58 5.41
C LEU A 19 -15.00 -20.15 5.72
N SER A 20 -14.44 -19.47 4.71
CA SER A 20 -14.19 -18.03 4.75
C SER A 20 -15.52 -17.25 4.76
N GLU A 21 -15.51 -15.97 5.16
CA GLU A 21 -16.71 -15.13 5.18
C GLU A 21 -17.41 -15.07 3.80
N LYS A 22 -16.60 -14.97 2.74
CA LYS A 22 -17.06 -14.98 1.34
C LYS A 22 -17.73 -16.29 0.95
N ASP A 23 -17.17 -17.41 1.39
CA ASP A 23 -17.71 -18.72 1.04
C ASP A 23 -18.93 -19.07 1.90
N ARG A 24 -18.96 -18.61 3.16
CA ARG A 24 -20.11 -18.73 4.06
C ARG A 24 -21.36 -18.08 3.49
N ARG A 25 -21.26 -16.82 3.05
CA ARG A 25 -22.39 -16.08 2.48
C ARG A 25 -22.96 -16.75 1.22
N ARG A 26 -22.08 -17.23 0.33
CA ARG A 26 -22.45 -17.96 -0.89
C ARG A 26 -23.08 -19.31 -0.57
N TYR A 27 -22.45 -20.06 0.33
CA TYR A 27 -22.97 -21.35 0.77
C TYR A 27 -24.37 -21.19 1.39
N ALA A 28 -24.56 -20.20 2.27
CA ALA A 28 -25.88 -19.88 2.82
C ALA A 28 -26.89 -19.49 1.72
N GLY A 29 -26.47 -18.73 0.70
CA GLY A 29 -27.28 -18.41 -0.46
C GLY A 29 -27.76 -19.64 -1.23
N ILE A 30 -26.84 -20.56 -1.56
CA ILE A 30 -27.17 -21.83 -2.24
C ILE A 30 -28.18 -22.64 -1.43
N GLU A 31 -27.93 -22.80 -0.13
CA GLU A 31 -28.80 -23.59 0.74
C GLU A 31 -30.18 -22.95 0.92
N ALA A 32 -30.26 -21.62 0.96
CA ALA A 32 -31.53 -20.91 1.01
C ALA A 32 -32.34 -21.09 -0.29
N LEU A 33 -31.69 -21.03 -1.46
CA LEU A 33 -32.33 -21.25 -2.76
C LEU A 33 -32.91 -22.65 -2.90
N LYS A 34 -32.19 -23.68 -2.42
CA LYS A 34 -32.67 -25.09 -2.43
C LYS A 34 -33.99 -25.27 -1.67
N LEU A 35 -34.20 -24.49 -0.61
CA LEU A 35 -35.35 -24.60 0.28
C LEU A 35 -36.56 -23.77 -0.17
N GLY A 36 -36.38 -22.84 -1.12
CA GLY A 36 -37.43 -21.99 -1.67
C GLY A 36 -38.01 -21.01 -0.64
N TRP A 37 -39.34 -20.87 -0.63
CA TRP A 37 -40.03 -19.90 0.23
C TRP A 37 -39.80 -20.21 1.73
N GLY A 38 -39.23 -19.23 2.45
CA GLY A 38 -38.82 -19.37 3.85
C GLY A 38 -37.40 -19.93 4.06
N GLY A 39 -36.69 -20.31 2.99
CA GLY A 39 -35.32 -20.82 3.06
C GLY A 39 -34.33 -19.83 3.68
N ILE A 40 -34.44 -18.54 3.33
CA ILE A 40 -33.58 -17.49 3.89
C ILE A 40 -33.75 -17.39 5.42
N SER A 41 -34.99 -17.33 5.90
CA SER A 41 -35.28 -17.25 7.34
C SER A 41 -34.77 -18.48 8.10
N TYR A 42 -34.94 -19.67 7.53
CA TYR A 42 -34.44 -20.90 8.13
C TYR A 42 -32.90 -20.94 8.16
N ILE A 43 -32.23 -20.60 7.07
CA ILE A 43 -30.76 -20.62 7.00
C ILE A 43 -30.15 -19.55 7.92
N ASN A 44 -30.76 -18.37 8.03
CA ASN A 44 -30.40 -17.37 9.03
C ASN A 44 -30.43 -17.97 10.44
N LEU A 45 -31.53 -18.61 10.83
CA LEU A 45 -31.64 -19.25 12.15
C LEU A 45 -30.64 -20.40 12.33
N LEU A 46 -30.41 -21.20 11.28
CA LEU A 46 -29.52 -22.34 11.31
C LEU A 46 -28.05 -21.95 11.51
N PHE A 47 -27.57 -20.95 10.77
CA PHE A 47 -26.17 -20.50 10.79
C PHE A 47 -25.94 -19.29 11.71
N ARG A 48 -26.99 -18.69 12.25
CA ARG A 48 -26.96 -17.45 13.05
C ARG A 48 -26.19 -16.33 12.34
N CYS A 49 -26.44 -16.18 11.05
CA CYS A 49 -25.83 -15.15 10.21
C CYS A 49 -26.80 -13.99 9.97
N ASP A 50 -26.30 -12.85 9.53
CA ASP A 50 -27.15 -11.71 9.23
C ASP A 50 -28.08 -12.02 8.03
N TYR A 51 -29.36 -11.67 8.14
CA TYR A 51 -30.36 -11.92 7.11
C TYR A 51 -29.96 -11.37 5.74
N TYR A 52 -29.35 -10.18 5.69
CA TYR A 52 -28.91 -9.53 4.45
C TYR A 52 -27.68 -10.19 3.82
N THR A 53 -26.95 -11.01 4.58
CA THR A 53 -25.79 -11.76 4.07
C THR A 53 -26.21 -12.83 3.05
N ILE A 54 -27.40 -13.41 3.20
CA ILE A 54 -27.90 -14.50 2.36
C ILE A 54 -28.29 -13.99 0.96
N PRO A 55 -29.14 -12.95 0.79
CA PRO A 55 -29.40 -12.34 -0.52
C PRO A 55 -28.13 -11.85 -1.21
N LEU A 56 -27.25 -11.18 -0.47
CA LEU A 56 -25.98 -10.71 -1.02
C LEU A 56 -25.11 -11.88 -1.51
N GLY A 57 -25.21 -13.05 -0.88
CA GLY A 57 -24.53 -14.27 -1.27
C GLY A 57 -25.13 -14.90 -2.53
N ILE A 58 -26.45 -14.78 -2.71
CA ILE A 58 -27.18 -15.16 -3.92
C ILE A 58 -26.74 -14.28 -5.10
N ASP A 59 -26.75 -12.95 -4.92
CA ASP A 59 -26.34 -12.00 -5.95
C ASP A 59 -24.89 -12.27 -6.42
N GLU A 60 -24.00 -12.65 -5.50
CA GLU A 60 -22.62 -12.99 -5.82
C GLU A 60 -22.44 -14.30 -6.59
N LEU A 61 -23.39 -15.23 -6.49
CA LEU A 61 -23.35 -16.47 -7.25
C LEU A 61 -23.70 -16.22 -8.72
N ASP A 62 -24.57 -15.25 -8.98
CA ASP A 62 -24.96 -14.83 -10.33
C ASP A 62 -23.92 -13.90 -10.98
N ASP A 63 -23.09 -13.21 -10.17
CA ASP A 63 -22.01 -12.34 -10.64
C ASP A 63 -20.68 -13.11 -10.87
N SER A 64 -20.40 -13.40 -12.15
CA SER A 64 -19.16 -14.03 -12.60
C SER A 64 -17.87 -13.31 -12.15
N SER A 65 -17.90 -11.99 -12.02
CA SER A 65 -16.74 -11.20 -11.58
C SER A 65 -16.46 -11.41 -10.10
N ALA A 66 -17.51 -11.43 -9.27
CA ALA A 66 -17.39 -11.71 -7.85
C ALA A 66 -16.91 -13.14 -7.58
N MET A 67 -17.31 -14.11 -8.41
CA MET A 67 -16.84 -15.50 -8.32
C MET A 67 -15.33 -15.64 -8.51
N SER A 68 -14.72 -14.83 -9.39
CA SER A 68 -13.28 -14.85 -9.67
C SER A 68 -12.38 -14.21 -8.61
N MET A 69 -12.96 -13.47 -7.63
CA MET A 69 -12.16 -12.79 -6.61
C MET A 69 -11.48 -13.79 -5.66
N SER A 70 -10.15 -13.87 -5.71
CA SER A 70 -9.32 -14.65 -4.78
C SER A 70 -9.14 -14.00 -3.40
N LYS A 71 -9.51 -12.71 -3.25
CA LYS A 71 -9.39 -11.96 -2.00
C LYS A 71 -10.75 -11.66 -1.38
N VAL A 72 -10.84 -11.85 -0.05
CA VAL A 72 -12.01 -11.51 0.78
C VAL A 72 -12.30 -10.00 0.77
N ARG A 73 -11.29 -9.15 0.52
CA ARG A 73 -11.45 -7.69 0.38
C ARG A 73 -11.50 -7.29 -1.08
N ARG A 74 -12.53 -6.52 -1.48
CA ARG A 74 -12.42 -5.63 -2.65
C ARG A 74 -11.28 -4.65 -2.39
N SER A 75 -10.40 -4.44 -3.35
CA SER A 75 -9.48 -3.29 -3.33
C SER A 75 -10.30 -2.01 -3.27
N GLY A 76 -10.14 -1.18 -2.23
CA GLY A 76 -10.82 0.12 -2.11
C GLY A 76 -11.42 0.48 -0.76
N GLY A 77 -11.35 -0.39 0.26
CA GLY A 77 -11.86 -0.09 1.61
C GLY A 77 -10.94 0.79 2.50
N GLY A 78 -9.78 1.21 1.99
CA GLY A 78 -8.99 2.25 2.63
C GLY A 78 -9.54 3.61 2.20
N GLY A 79 -9.76 4.52 3.16
CA GLY A 79 -10.14 5.90 2.83
C GLY A 79 -9.24 6.48 1.74
N LYS A 80 -9.80 7.39 0.93
CA LYS A 80 -9.04 8.13 -0.10
C LYS A 80 -7.68 8.50 0.49
N SER A 81 -6.58 8.04 -0.14
CA SER A 81 -5.24 8.34 0.35
C SER A 81 -5.18 9.85 0.63
N ALA A 82 -4.63 10.25 1.78
CA ALA A 82 -4.51 11.67 2.14
C ALA A 82 -3.88 12.49 0.99
N ILE A 83 -3.05 11.83 0.16
CA ILE A 83 -2.46 12.38 -1.06
C ILE A 83 -3.50 12.92 -2.06
N SER A 84 -4.65 12.26 -2.24
CA SER A 84 -5.66 12.70 -3.21
C SER A 84 -6.62 13.75 -2.65
N SER A 85 -6.54 14.06 -1.35
CA SER A 85 -7.46 15.00 -0.68
C SER A 85 -6.83 16.36 -0.41
N ILE A 86 -5.50 16.48 -0.47
CA ILE A 86 -4.79 17.74 -0.26
C ILE A 86 -4.50 18.38 -1.62
N GLU A 87 -5.17 19.49 -1.89
CA GLU A 87 -4.94 20.31 -3.08
C GLU A 87 -3.52 20.91 -3.04
N GLY A 88 -2.83 20.94 -4.19
CA GLY A 88 -1.47 21.50 -4.30
C GLY A 88 -0.35 20.66 -3.67
N LEU A 89 -0.64 19.49 -3.09
CA LEU A 89 0.39 18.67 -2.43
C LEU A 89 1.48 18.17 -3.37
N ASP A 90 1.10 17.70 -4.57
CA ASP A 90 2.07 17.24 -5.56
C ASP A 90 2.95 18.40 -6.05
N GLU A 91 2.38 19.59 -6.24
CA GLU A 91 3.09 20.80 -6.69
C GLU A 91 4.11 21.27 -5.65
N ALA A 92 3.68 21.40 -4.39
CA ALA A 92 4.58 21.74 -3.28
C ALA A 92 5.70 20.71 -3.13
N PHE A 93 5.38 19.41 -3.29
CA PHE A 93 6.38 18.35 -3.26
C PHE A 93 7.42 18.51 -4.39
N PHE A 94 7.00 18.75 -5.63
CA PHE A 94 7.94 18.96 -6.73
C PHE A 94 8.80 20.21 -6.53
N LYS A 95 8.24 21.29 -6.00
CA LYS A 95 8.98 22.52 -5.67
C LYS A 95 10.08 22.25 -4.63
N VAL A 96 9.73 21.61 -3.51
CA VAL A 96 10.67 21.22 -2.45
C VAL A 96 11.80 20.34 -3.01
N ILE A 97 11.47 19.36 -3.85
CA ILE A 97 12.49 18.50 -4.46
C ILE A 97 13.38 19.27 -5.43
N ALA A 98 12.82 20.16 -6.24
CA ALA A 98 13.57 20.93 -7.24
C ALA A 98 14.56 21.92 -6.60
N GLU A 99 14.15 22.60 -5.53
CA GLU A 99 14.98 23.60 -4.84
C GLU A 99 16.16 22.98 -4.08
N HIS A 100 15.95 21.79 -3.50
CA HIS A 100 16.95 21.13 -2.66
C HIS A 100 17.74 20.02 -3.36
N THR A 101 17.37 19.65 -4.58
CA THR A 101 18.16 18.73 -5.41
C THR A 101 19.01 19.54 -6.38
N ALA A 102 20.10 20.13 -5.86
CA ALA A 102 21.08 20.84 -6.67
C ALA A 102 21.85 19.88 -7.59
N GLY A 103 21.30 19.65 -8.79
CA GLY A 103 21.98 19.06 -9.94
C GLY A 103 22.25 17.55 -9.87
N SER A 104 21.33 16.71 -10.37
CA SER A 104 21.63 15.48 -11.13
C SER A 104 20.35 14.75 -11.60
N PRO A 105 20.41 13.84 -12.59
CA PRO A 105 20.31 14.16 -14.01
C PRO A 105 19.19 13.36 -14.72
N THR A 106 18.81 13.80 -15.91
CA THR A 106 18.46 13.00 -17.11
C THR A 106 18.24 11.49 -16.91
N ASN A 107 17.18 11.07 -16.22
CA ASN A 107 16.66 9.71 -16.27
C ASN A 107 15.18 9.72 -15.91
N GLU A 108 14.33 9.48 -16.90
CA GLU A 108 12.86 9.58 -16.78
C GLU A 108 12.24 8.53 -15.84
N GLN A 109 12.99 7.50 -15.43
CA GLN A 109 12.43 6.33 -14.73
C GLN A 109 12.93 6.12 -13.30
N LEU A 110 13.97 6.81 -12.83
CA LEU A 110 14.47 6.63 -11.46
C LEU A 110 15.06 7.92 -10.90
N LYS A 111 14.31 8.59 -10.01
CA LYS A 111 14.72 9.85 -9.39
C LYS A 111 15.28 9.59 -7.99
N TRP A 112 16.43 10.18 -7.66
CA TRP A 112 17.04 10.08 -6.32
C TRP A 112 17.00 11.42 -5.60
N THR A 113 16.55 11.42 -4.35
CA THR A 113 16.61 12.61 -3.46
C THR A 113 17.64 12.36 -2.37
N ASN A 114 18.45 13.38 -2.06
CA ASN A 114 19.34 13.37 -0.91
C ASN A 114 18.64 13.78 0.40
N LEU A 115 17.38 14.23 0.31
CA LEU A 115 16.56 14.58 1.46
C LEU A 115 15.99 13.34 2.16
N THR A 116 15.98 13.39 3.49
CA THR A 116 15.25 12.45 4.33
C THR A 116 13.76 12.76 4.32
N ARG A 117 12.93 11.77 4.69
CA ARG A 117 11.47 11.93 4.76
C ARG A 117 11.03 13.00 5.77
N GLN A 118 11.81 13.20 6.83
CA GLN A 118 11.55 14.23 7.84
C GLN A 118 11.85 15.63 7.30
N GLU A 119 12.95 15.80 6.57
CA GLU A 119 13.28 17.06 5.91
C GLU A 119 12.22 17.43 4.87
N ILE A 120 11.76 16.48 4.05
CA ILE A 120 10.67 16.73 3.09
C ILE A 120 9.37 17.15 3.80
N SER A 121 9.00 16.50 4.91
CA SER A 121 7.82 16.86 5.70
C SER A 121 7.93 18.29 6.27
N GLN A 122 9.12 18.69 6.74
CA GLN A 122 9.38 20.02 7.27
C GLN A 122 9.35 21.09 6.16
N LEU A 123 9.93 20.82 5.00
CA LEU A 123 9.93 21.73 3.85
C LEU A 123 8.53 21.90 3.26
N LEU A 124 7.73 20.82 3.20
CA LEU A 124 6.32 20.92 2.81
C LEU A 124 5.50 21.78 3.78
N LYS A 125 5.84 21.73 5.08
CA LYS A 125 5.23 22.59 6.09
C LYS A 125 5.58 24.06 5.88
N GLU A 126 6.80 24.38 5.43
CA GLU A 126 7.22 25.73 5.05
C GLU A 126 6.48 26.25 3.82
N GLU A 127 6.13 25.36 2.88
CA GLU A 127 5.22 25.63 1.75
C GLU A 127 3.73 25.71 2.16
N GLY A 128 3.41 25.63 3.45
CA GLY A 128 2.05 25.75 3.98
C GLY A 128 1.25 24.45 4.02
N ILE A 129 1.85 23.31 3.66
CA ILE A 129 1.19 22.00 3.62
C ILE A 129 1.73 21.08 4.73
N THR A 130 0.94 20.88 5.79
CA THR A 130 1.33 19.98 6.88
C THR A 130 1.01 18.53 6.53
N VAL A 131 2.04 17.71 6.34
CA VAL A 131 1.90 16.27 6.07
C VAL A 131 2.77 15.43 6.99
N SER A 132 2.31 14.21 7.28
CA SER A 132 3.10 13.22 8.03
C SER A 132 4.19 12.59 7.17
N VAL A 133 5.21 12.04 7.82
CA VAL A 133 6.29 11.26 7.20
C VAL A 133 5.74 10.09 6.36
N THR A 134 4.60 9.52 6.75
CA THR A 134 3.92 8.46 5.99
C THR A 134 3.32 8.95 4.68
N VAL A 135 2.78 10.17 4.63
CA VAL A 135 2.30 10.79 3.38
C VAL A 135 3.48 11.08 2.46
N VAL A 136 4.62 11.53 3.01
CA VAL A 136 5.87 11.70 2.26
C VAL A 136 6.34 10.37 1.64
N ASP A 137 6.31 9.26 2.38
CA ASP A 137 6.69 7.94 1.87
C ASP A 137 5.77 7.48 0.72
N GLN A 138 4.47 7.76 0.85
CA GLN A 138 3.52 7.51 -0.22
C GLN A 138 3.75 8.42 -1.44
N LEU A 139 4.13 9.70 -1.25
CA LEU A 139 4.48 10.63 -2.34
C LEU A 139 5.74 10.18 -3.10
N LEU A 140 6.77 9.76 -2.37
CA LEU A 140 7.99 9.20 -2.96
C LEU A 140 7.67 7.94 -3.78
N THR A 141 6.81 7.07 -3.25
CA THR A 141 6.35 5.86 -3.97
C THR A 141 5.54 6.21 -5.21
N LYS A 142 4.58 7.14 -5.11
CA LYS A 142 3.71 7.59 -6.21
C LYS A 142 4.51 8.17 -7.37
N HIS A 143 5.56 8.94 -7.08
CA HIS A 143 6.36 9.64 -8.07
C HIS A 143 7.68 8.92 -8.42
N ASN A 144 7.82 7.65 -8.02
CA ASN A 144 8.98 6.79 -8.31
C ASN A 144 10.34 7.36 -7.83
N TYR A 145 10.34 8.08 -6.72
CA TYR A 145 11.57 8.51 -6.06
C TYR A 145 12.09 7.38 -5.16
N ARG A 146 13.36 7.00 -5.35
CA ARG A 146 14.08 6.11 -4.43
C ARG A 146 15.04 6.91 -3.58
N GLN A 147 15.21 6.50 -2.33
CA GLN A 147 16.20 7.09 -1.43
C GLN A 147 17.61 6.83 -1.99
N GLY A 148 18.33 7.89 -2.35
CA GLY A 148 19.77 7.79 -2.61
C GLY A 148 20.48 7.40 -1.32
N GLN A 149 21.44 6.48 -1.37
CA GLN A 149 22.26 6.21 -0.19
C GLN A 149 23.00 7.49 0.21
N ALA A 150 23.06 7.77 1.51
CA ALA A 150 23.84 8.87 2.03
C ALA A 150 25.30 8.71 1.60
N GLN A 151 25.79 9.61 0.74
CA GLN A 151 27.23 9.73 0.53
C GLN A 151 27.81 10.31 1.82
N LYS A 152 28.74 9.57 2.42
CA LYS A 152 29.51 10.06 3.57
C LYS A 152 30.13 11.39 3.17
N ARG A 153 29.86 12.44 3.94
CA ARG A 153 30.64 13.67 3.87
C ARG A 153 32.09 13.28 4.13
N ILE A 154 32.94 13.37 3.12
CA ILE A 154 34.38 13.45 3.36
C ILE A 154 34.56 14.84 3.96
N THR A 155 34.66 14.91 5.29
CA THR A 155 35.18 16.10 5.95
C THR A 155 36.62 16.21 5.49
N ILE A 156 36.88 17.15 4.59
CA ILE A 156 38.24 17.62 4.33
C ILE A 156 38.62 18.37 5.61
N ASP A 157 39.24 17.65 6.54
CA ASP A 157 39.91 18.28 7.66
C ASP A 157 41.20 18.92 7.11
N GLU A 158 41.25 20.24 7.13
CA GLU A 158 42.41 21.03 6.73
C GLU A 158 43.55 20.80 7.72
N HIS A 159 44.52 19.92 7.39
CA HIS A 159 45.74 19.79 8.21
C HIS A 159 46.89 20.62 7.60
N PRO A 160 47.39 21.66 8.28
CA PRO A 160 48.33 22.67 7.75
C PRO A 160 49.80 22.20 7.69
N GLN A 161 50.08 20.96 7.26
CA GLN A 161 51.46 20.44 7.24
C GLN A 161 51.73 19.38 6.15
N ARG A 162 51.13 19.53 4.95
CA ARG A 162 51.28 18.55 3.86
C ARG A 162 52.32 18.89 2.78
N ASN A 163 53.09 19.98 2.95
CA ASN A 163 54.04 20.44 1.92
C ASN A 163 55.52 20.07 2.17
N GLN A 164 55.85 19.14 3.07
CA GLN A 164 57.26 18.73 3.30
C GLN A 164 57.68 17.44 2.58
N GLN A 165 56.84 16.87 1.71
CA GLN A 165 57.14 15.58 1.06
C GLN A 165 57.41 15.67 -0.45
N PHE A 166 57.49 16.89 -1.00
CA PHE A 166 57.88 17.15 -2.39
C PHE A 166 59.19 17.96 -2.45
N GLU A 167 60.21 17.54 -1.72
CA GLU A 167 61.60 17.92 -2.02
C GLU A 167 62.44 16.64 -2.11
N ASN A 168 63.26 16.54 -3.16
CA ASN A 168 64.01 15.39 -3.68
C ASN A 168 63.18 14.44 -4.57
N THR A 169 63.39 14.28 -5.88
CA THR A 169 64.55 14.58 -6.73
C THR A 169 64.07 14.58 -8.18
N ALA A 170 64.20 15.72 -8.85
CA ALA A 170 64.34 15.78 -10.29
C ALA A 170 65.74 15.28 -10.65
N GLN A 171 65.88 14.18 -11.38
CA GLN A 171 66.98 13.98 -12.32
C GLN A 171 66.52 13.13 -13.52
N PRO A 172 66.54 13.70 -14.74
CA PRO A 172 66.41 12.94 -15.98
C PRO A 172 67.81 12.59 -16.52
N GLN A 173 68.00 11.39 -17.05
CA GLN A 173 68.94 11.14 -18.15
C GLN A 173 68.52 9.86 -18.89
N VAL A 174 68.06 10.03 -20.13
CA VAL A 174 68.14 9.05 -21.21
C VAL A 174 69.19 9.58 -22.19
N SER A 175 70.27 8.82 -22.37
CA SER A 175 71.02 8.57 -23.61
C SER A 175 72.10 7.53 -23.31
#